data_AF-A0A2A9E7W3-F1
#
_entry.id   AF-A0A2A9E7W3-F1
#
_cell.length_a   1.000
_cell.length_b   1.000
_cell.length_c   1.000
_cell.angle_alpha   90.00
_cell.angle_beta   90.00
_cell.angle_gamma   90.00
#
_symmetry.space_group_name_H-M   'P 1'
#
loop_
_entity.id
_entity.type
_entity.pdbx_description
1 polymer ?
#
loop_
_entity_poly.entity_id
_entity_poly.type
_entity_poly.pdbx_seq_one_letter_code
_entity_poly.pdbx_strand_id
1 'polypeptide(L)'
;MTDPTALPDLFALDAPEVGSPPPADRAPVRPDPAAIPPEELDDRARQAVEAPDEETASRLWGVLWRTILPLEQWYFVRDASDEVRPVAVHVNEQLAIPVFTDLARAQEFAQDGHGGAERVFSSPPEDVLSATEQLESSGIELFVFNPGQVPFGAAPTVVRTLARDFTATVTQTQQPAPPPETEIDLLAVSAREHMDDVPTQAALWQAVFALEHWFFIPRGEGEQMKPYAEQTSAGPAIIAFTTPQRASEYAQSLELEETDKLLGIPSAAAIGALEQFTDAGIRIVHFDPQHASFFAPVDRLREMHAHATGTEAAQETEV
;
A
#
# COMPACT_ATOMS: atom_id res chain seq x y z
N MET A 1 47.88 -73.53 2.72
CA MET A 1 47.42 -73.27 4.11
C MET A 1 48.27 -72.11 4.62
N THR A 2 47.61 -71.08 5.16
CA THR A 2 48.16 -69.78 5.62
C THR A 2 48.63 -68.79 4.54
N ASP A 3 47.68 -67.90 4.23
CA ASP A 3 47.70 -66.45 3.98
C ASP A 3 48.84 -65.72 3.22
N PRO A 4 48.47 -64.73 2.39
CA PRO A 4 49.32 -63.97 1.48
C PRO A 4 49.68 -62.59 2.05
N THR A 5 50.29 -61.76 1.19
CA THR A 5 50.45 -60.29 1.29
C THR A 5 51.85 -59.83 1.60
N ALA A 6 52.65 -59.70 0.54
CA ALA A 6 53.65 -58.66 0.40
C ALA A 6 53.96 -58.48 -1.09
N LEU A 7 53.70 -57.29 -1.62
CA LEU A 7 54.48 -56.54 -2.64
C LEU A 7 53.62 -55.38 -3.20
N PRO A 8 54.25 -54.34 -3.77
CA PRO A 8 54.05 -52.95 -3.36
C PRO A 8 53.21 -52.14 -4.36
N ASP A 9 52.48 -51.16 -3.86
CA ASP A 9 51.80 -50.18 -4.70
C ASP A 9 52.64 -48.94 -4.97
N LEU A 10 52.70 -48.64 -6.26
CA LEU A 10 53.23 -47.47 -6.91
C LEU A 10 52.27 -46.27 -6.71
N PHE A 11 52.85 -45.09 -6.45
CA PHE A 11 52.31 -43.75 -6.71
C PHE A 11 50.84 -43.45 -6.35
N ALA A 12 50.62 -42.74 -5.23
CA ALA A 12 49.58 -41.72 -5.14
C ALA A 12 50.01 -40.62 -4.16
N LEU A 13 50.07 -39.40 -4.68
CA LEU A 13 50.39 -38.17 -3.97
C LEU A 13 49.25 -37.77 -3.01
N ASP A 14 49.62 -37.09 -1.93
CA ASP A 14 48.76 -36.46 -0.93
C ASP A 14 47.46 -35.87 -1.51
N ALA A 15 46.33 -36.32 -0.99
CA ALA A 15 45.06 -35.59 -1.06
C ALA A 15 44.89 -34.84 0.27
N PRO A 16 44.80 -33.50 0.28
CA PRO A 16 44.47 -32.77 1.49
C PRO A 16 43.01 -33.02 1.87
N GLU A 17 42.77 -33.02 3.19
CA GLU A 17 41.46 -33.14 3.82
C GLU A 17 40.41 -32.23 3.15
N VAL A 18 39.25 -32.80 2.86
CA VAL A 18 38.06 -32.06 2.44
C VAL A 18 37.59 -31.23 3.63
N GLY A 19 38.11 -30.00 3.71
CA GLY A 19 37.57 -28.97 4.58
C GLY A 19 36.12 -28.70 4.21
N SER A 20 35.24 -28.68 5.21
CA SER A 20 33.87 -28.19 5.10
C SER A 20 33.84 -26.87 4.32
N PRO A 21 32.84 -26.64 3.45
CA PRO A 21 32.72 -25.36 2.76
C PRO A 21 32.65 -24.24 3.80
N PRO A 22 33.41 -23.14 3.62
CA PRO A 22 33.30 -21.97 4.49
C PRO A 22 31.84 -21.48 4.45
N PRO A 23 31.30 -20.96 5.57
CA PRO A 23 29.99 -20.32 5.55
C PRO A 23 29.99 -19.24 4.47
N ALA A 24 28.95 -19.24 3.64
CA ALA A 24 28.79 -18.33 2.53
C ALA A 24 29.14 -16.90 2.98
N ASP A 25 30.17 -16.36 2.34
CA ASP A 25 30.60 -14.98 2.41
C ASP A 25 29.37 -14.09 2.16
N ARG A 26 28.77 -13.59 3.25
CA ARG A 26 27.69 -12.60 3.15
C ARG A 26 28.34 -11.33 2.66
N ALA A 27 28.08 -11.02 1.39
CA ALA A 27 28.54 -9.81 0.75
C ALA A 27 28.35 -8.60 1.68
N PRO A 28 29.35 -7.70 1.77
CA PRO A 28 29.20 -6.48 2.55
C PRO A 28 28.00 -5.70 2.01
N VAL A 29 27.06 -5.38 2.90
CA VAL A 29 25.92 -4.52 2.62
C VAL A 29 26.49 -3.22 2.04
N ARG A 30 26.24 -2.97 0.75
CA ARG A 30 26.65 -1.72 0.11
C ARG A 30 25.86 -0.58 0.77
N PRO A 31 26.49 0.56 1.11
CA PRO A 31 25.75 1.72 1.57
C PRO A 31 24.81 2.19 0.46
N ASP A 32 23.56 2.42 0.82
CA ASP A 32 22.50 2.87 -0.08
C ASP A 32 22.74 4.36 -0.47
N PRO A 33 22.93 4.69 -1.76
CA PRO A 33 23.28 6.04 -2.21
C PRO A 33 22.15 7.08 -2.08
N ALA A 34 20.96 6.70 -1.61
CA ALA A 34 19.84 7.61 -1.31
C ALA A 34 19.68 7.94 0.19
N ALA A 35 20.53 7.40 1.07
CA ALA A 35 20.42 7.62 2.51
C ALA A 35 20.73 9.08 2.88
N ILE A 36 19.81 9.72 3.59
CA ILE A 36 20.04 11.04 4.19
C ILE A 36 21.24 10.93 5.14
N PRO A 37 22.22 11.84 5.05
CA PRO A 37 23.40 11.76 5.90
C PRO A 37 23.01 11.70 7.38
N PRO A 38 23.61 10.80 8.18
CA PRO A 38 23.25 10.65 9.59
C PRO A 38 23.39 11.94 10.41
N GLU A 39 24.30 12.84 10.03
CA GLU A 39 24.45 14.17 10.65
C GLU A 39 23.24 15.07 10.41
N GLU A 40 22.56 14.95 9.27
CA GLU A 40 21.39 15.76 8.94
C GLU A 40 20.18 15.35 9.80
N LEU A 41 20.05 14.07 10.14
CA LEU A 41 19.03 13.58 11.07
C LEU A 41 19.25 14.12 12.50
N ASP A 42 20.51 14.16 12.95
CA ASP A 42 20.86 14.69 14.26
C ASP A 42 20.60 16.20 14.33
N ASP A 43 20.92 16.94 13.26
CA ASP A 43 20.65 18.37 13.16
C ASP A 43 19.14 18.66 13.20
N ARG A 44 18.33 17.84 12.52
CA ARG A 44 16.86 17.96 12.57
C ARG A 44 16.32 17.65 13.97
N ALA A 45 16.83 16.62 14.64
CA ALA A 45 16.46 16.32 16.02
C ALA A 45 16.82 17.47 16.97
N ARG A 46 18.02 18.04 16.84
CA ARG A 46 18.47 19.19 17.63
C ARG A 46 17.57 20.41 17.41
N GLN A 47 17.28 20.74 16.15
CA GLN A 47 16.38 21.86 15.81
C GLN A 47 14.97 21.67 16.39
N ALA A 48 14.46 20.44 16.41
CA ALA A 48 13.14 20.16 16.99
C ALA A 48 13.11 20.35 18.51
N VAL A 49 14.19 20.00 19.20
CA VAL A 49 14.36 20.24 20.66
C VAL A 49 14.55 21.73 20.97
N GLU A 50 15.32 22.44 20.15
CA GLU A 50 15.67 23.86 20.34
C GLU A 50 14.61 24.82 19.74
N ALA A 51 13.47 24.30 19.29
CA ALA A 51 12.44 25.09 18.64
C ALA A 51 11.90 26.20 19.58
N PRO A 52 11.64 27.41 19.04
CA PRO A 52 11.24 28.57 19.85
C PRO A 52 9.81 28.47 20.41
N ASP A 53 8.97 27.62 19.83
CA ASP A 53 7.57 27.41 20.18
C ASP A 53 7.10 25.99 19.84
N GLU A 54 5.97 25.58 20.42
CA GLU A 54 5.41 24.22 20.31
C GLU A 54 4.94 23.87 18.88
N GLU A 55 4.43 24.86 18.12
CA GLU A 55 3.99 24.65 16.74
C GLU A 55 5.21 24.34 15.84
N THR A 56 6.28 25.11 15.99
CA THR A 56 7.54 24.90 15.30
C THR A 56 8.17 23.55 15.69
N ALA A 57 8.17 23.21 16.99
CA ALA A 57 8.65 21.93 17.48
C ALA A 57 7.88 20.76 16.84
N SER A 58 6.55 20.82 16.89
CA SER A 58 5.66 19.79 16.32
C SER A 58 5.89 19.60 14.82
N ARG A 59 6.06 20.70 14.07
CA ARG A 59 6.39 20.63 12.65
C ARG A 59 7.74 19.96 12.39
N LEU A 60 8.78 20.33 13.15
CA LEU A 60 10.13 19.78 12.98
C LEU A 60 10.19 18.29 13.39
N TRP A 61 9.53 17.90 14.47
CA TRP A 61 9.34 16.50 14.83
C TRP A 61 8.62 15.73 13.73
N GLY A 62 7.56 16.30 13.16
CA GLY A 62 6.86 15.72 12.03
C GLY A 62 7.74 15.52 10.80
N VAL A 63 8.68 16.44 10.51
CA VAL A 63 9.65 16.26 9.41
C VAL A 63 10.62 15.12 9.72
N LEU A 64 11.14 15.06 10.94
CA LEU A 64 12.07 14.01 11.37
C LEU A 64 11.43 12.62 11.27
N TRP A 65 10.22 12.43 11.82
CA TRP A 65 9.52 11.14 11.77
C TRP A 65 9.23 10.70 10.32
N ARG A 66 8.78 11.61 9.44
CA ARG A 66 8.59 11.32 8.01
C ARG A 66 9.87 10.95 7.28
N THR A 67 11.03 11.23 7.87
CA THR A 67 12.33 10.91 7.30
C THR A 67 12.79 9.52 7.72
N ILE A 68 12.56 9.14 8.98
CA ILE A 68 13.09 7.88 9.54
C ILE A 68 12.16 6.68 9.37
N LEU A 69 10.85 6.91 9.34
CA LEU A 69 9.83 5.86 9.17
C LEU A 69 9.90 5.14 7.80
N PRO A 70 10.17 5.81 6.66
CA PRO A 70 10.29 5.14 5.36
C PRO A 70 11.69 4.58 5.06
N LEU A 71 12.63 4.61 6.01
CA LEU A 71 13.94 3.99 5.78
C LEU A 71 13.76 2.50 5.50
N GLU A 72 14.45 1.95 4.51
CA GLU A 72 14.34 0.53 4.16
C GLU A 72 14.72 -0.37 5.35
N GLN A 73 15.62 0.10 6.20
CA GLN A 73 16.18 -0.67 7.30
C GLN A 73 16.48 0.20 8.51
N TRP A 74 16.14 -0.30 9.68
CA TRP A 74 16.70 0.15 10.95
C TRP A 74 17.73 -0.87 11.44
N TYR A 75 18.77 -0.37 12.12
CA TYR A 75 19.86 -1.19 12.64
C TYR A 75 19.76 -1.31 14.15
N PHE A 76 20.14 -2.48 14.65
CA PHE A 76 20.06 -2.87 16.06
C PHE A 76 21.29 -3.67 16.45
N VAL A 77 21.58 -3.74 17.74
CA VAL A 77 22.65 -4.61 18.28
C VAL A 77 22.02 -5.77 19.03
N ARG A 78 22.45 -7.00 18.73
CA ARG A 78 21.91 -8.21 19.37
C ARG A 78 22.25 -8.27 20.86
N ASP A 79 21.33 -8.81 21.66
CA ASP A 79 21.60 -9.25 23.03
C ASP A 79 22.37 -10.57 23.06
N ALA A 80 22.89 -10.96 24.22
CA ALA A 80 23.79 -12.12 24.35
C ALA A 80 23.10 -13.48 24.08
N SER A 81 21.82 -13.49 23.72
CA SER A 81 21.09 -14.72 23.41
C SER A 81 21.45 -15.26 22.02
N ASP A 82 21.09 -16.52 21.79
CA ASP A 82 21.19 -17.16 20.48
C ASP A 82 20.06 -16.71 19.51
N GLU A 83 19.06 -15.97 20.01
CA GLU A 83 17.98 -15.40 19.21
C GLU A 83 18.37 -14.02 18.66
N VAL A 84 17.80 -13.65 17.51
CA VAL A 84 17.99 -12.30 16.95
C VAL A 84 17.09 -11.33 17.70
N ARG A 85 17.55 -10.88 18.88
CA ARG A 85 16.84 -9.91 19.73
C ARG A 85 17.70 -8.68 19.96
N PRO A 86 17.12 -7.46 19.91
CA PRO A 86 17.86 -6.25 20.21
C PRO A 86 18.23 -6.20 21.70
N VAL A 87 19.40 -5.65 22.00
CA VAL A 87 19.82 -5.33 23.36
C VAL A 87 18.90 -4.25 23.94
N ALA A 88 18.46 -4.44 25.18
CA ALA A 88 17.75 -3.42 25.94
C ALA A 88 18.73 -2.68 26.86
N VAL A 89 18.60 -1.36 26.93
CA VAL A 89 19.40 -0.48 27.78
C VAL A 89 18.49 0.37 28.66
N HIS A 90 19.01 0.91 29.76
CA HIS A 90 18.26 1.85 30.58
C HIS A 90 18.60 3.28 30.15
N VAL A 91 17.57 4.06 29.80
CA VAL A 91 17.69 5.50 29.54
C VAL A 91 16.72 6.21 30.46
N ASN A 92 17.24 7.04 31.37
CA ASN A 92 16.45 7.74 32.38
C ASN A 92 15.49 6.81 33.16
N GLU A 93 16.00 5.67 33.64
CA GLU A 93 15.25 4.62 34.34
C GLU A 93 14.23 3.84 33.49
N GLN A 94 14.02 4.22 32.23
CA GLN A 94 13.15 3.51 31.29
C GLN A 94 13.94 2.45 30.53
N LEU A 95 13.34 1.27 30.36
CA LEU A 95 13.93 0.22 29.53
C LEU A 95 13.70 0.54 28.05
N ALA A 96 14.77 0.71 27.31
CA ALA A 96 14.77 1.21 25.95
C ALA A 96 15.48 0.24 24.99
N ILE A 97 15.02 0.22 23.74
CA ILE A 97 15.76 -0.41 22.64
C ILE A 97 16.49 0.69 21.85
N PRO A 98 17.84 0.62 21.74
CA PRO A 98 18.63 1.41 20.81
C PRO A 98 18.24 1.06 19.37
N VAL A 99 17.90 2.08 18.59
CA VAL A 99 17.60 1.98 17.16
C VAL A 99 18.57 2.89 16.43
N PHE A 100 19.16 2.41 15.34
CA PHE A 100 20.10 3.20 14.55
C PHE A 100 19.60 3.36 13.13
N THR A 101 19.74 4.57 12.59
CA THR A 101 19.35 4.87 11.20
C THR A 101 20.47 4.56 10.20
N ASP A 102 21.66 4.24 10.68
CA ASP A 102 22.82 3.86 9.87
C ASP A 102 23.66 2.77 10.52
N LEU A 103 24.36 2.02 9.68
CA LEU A 103 25.17 0.88 10.08
C LEU A 103 26.41 1.28 10.90
N ALA A 104 27.04 2.42 10.57
CA ALA A 104 28.29 2.82 11.19
C ALA A 104 28.11 3.12 12.68
N ARG A 105 27.05 3.85 13.03
CA ARG A 105 26.70 4.14 14.42
C ARG A 105 26.29 2.89 15.19
N ALA A 106 25.54 1.98 14.57
CA ALA A 106 25.21 0.71 15.19
C ALA A 106 26.47 -0.12 15.51
N GLN A 107 27.46 -0.12 14.63
CA GLN A 107 28.74 -0.81 14.85
C GLN A 107 29.58 -0.15 15.92
N GLU A 108 29.63 1.17 15.97
CA GLU A 108 30.32 1.92 17.04
C GLU A 108 29.71 1.60 18.40
N PHE A 109 28.37 1.66 18.50
CA PHE A 109 27.67 1.27 19.72
C PHE A 109 27.92 -0.20 20.09
N ALA A 110 27.93 -1.11 19.11
CA ALA A 110 28.22 -2.52 19.36
C ALA A 110 29.64 -2.75 19.93
N GLN A 111 30.62 -1.95 19.46
CA GLN A 111 32.00 -2.00 19.93
C GLN A 111 32.17 -1.43 21.34
N ASP A 112 31.29 -0.51 21.77
CA ASP A 112 31.30 0.09 23.10
C ASP A 112 30.70 -0.83 24.19
N GLY A 113 31.25 -2.03 24.32
CA GLY A 113 30.88 -2.98 25.39
C GLY A 113 29.66 -3.85 25.10
N HIS A 114 29.08 -3.78 23.90
CA HIS A 114 27.91 -4.56 23.50
C HIS A 114 28.24 -5.78 22.64
N GLY A 115 29.52 -6.19 22.64
CA GLY A 115 30.02 -7.46 22.13
C GLY A 115 30.50 -7.44 20.68
N GLY A 116 30.72 -6.27 20.07
CA GLY A 116 31.39 -6.14 18.78
C GLY A 116 30.46 -5.98 17.56
N ALA A 117 31.03 -5.48 16.46
CA ALA A 117 30.30 -5.11 15.24
C ALA A 117 29.54 -6.27 14.59
N GLU A 118 29.95 -7.52 14.82
CA GLU A 118 29.29 -8.72 14.34
C GLU A 118 27.88 -8.90 14.92
N ARG A 119 27.56 -8.20 16.00
CA ARG A 119 26.26 -8.29 16.68
C ARG A 119 25.23 -7.36 16.09
N VAL A 120 25.64 -6.46 15.18
CA VAL A 120 24.71 -5.60 14.46
C VAL A 120 23.86 -6.43 13.49
N PHE A 121 22.57 -6.14 13.46
CA PHE A 121 21.64 -6.66 12.47
C PHE A 121 20.71 -5.54 12.02
N SER A 122 20.12 -5.68 10.84
CA SER A 122 19.08 -4.79 10.36
C SER A 122 17.73 -5.49 10.32
N SER A 123 16.67 -4.70 10.46
CA SER A 123 15.29 -5.13 10.27
C SER A 123 14.53 -4.00 9.57
N PRO A 124 13.63 -4.31 8.63
CA PRO A 124 12.69 -3.32 8.13
C PRO A 124 11.87 -2.72 9.29
N PRO A 125 11.54 -1.42 9.25
CA PRO A 125 10.72 -0.79 10.28
C PRO A 125 9.38 -1.49 10.49
N GLU A 126 8.72 -1.96 9.43
CA GLU A 126 7.43 -2.64 9.51
C GLU A 126 7.48 -3.91 10.38
N ASP A 127 8.55 -4.69 10.27
CA ASP A 127 8.75 -5.91 11.06
C ASP A 127 8.90 -5.57 12.54
N VAL A 128 9.70 -4.55 12.86
CA VAL A 128 9.90 -4.06 14.23
C VAL A 128 8.59 -3.53 14.81
N LEU A 129 7.85 -2.77 14.01
CA LEU A 129 6.60 -2.14 14.42
C LEU A 129 5.48 -3.15 14.64
N SER A 130 5.50 -4.28 13.92
CA SER A 130 4.58 -5.40 14.14
C SER A 130 4.76 -6.04 15.52
N ALA A 131 5.97 -5.97 16.10
CA ALA A 131 6.31 -6.55 17.39
C ALA A 131 6.12 -5.60 18.58
N THR A 132 5.65 -4.36 18.38
CA THR A 132 5.59 -3.32 19.42
C THR A 132 4.79 -3.72 20.66
N GLU A 133 3.64 -4.40 20.49
CA GLU A 133 2.84 -4.90 21.62
C GLU A 133 3.58 -5.93 22.48
N GLN A 134 4.34 -6.81 21.84
CA GLN A 134 5.14 -7.81 22.54
C GLN A 134 6.32 -7.16 23.27
N LEU A 135 6.95 -6.15 22.66
CA LEU A 135 8.05 -5.39 23.27
C LEU A 135 7.57 -4.64 24.51
N GLU A 136 6.44 -3.94 24.43
CA GLU A 136 5.85 -3.22 25.57
C GLU A 136 5.39 -4.20 26.67
N SER A 137 4.81 -5.34 26.30
CA SER A 137 4.47 -6.41 27.25
C SER A 137 5.70 -7.02 27.94
N SER A 138 6.87 -6.89 27.33
CA SER A 138 8.16 -7.31 27.89
C SER A 138 8.83 -6.21 28.72
N GLY A 139 8.16 -5.06 28.91
CA GLY A 139 8.63 -3.93 29.70
C GLY A 139 9.47 -2.92 28.93
N ILE A 140 9.57 -3.01 27.60
CA ILE A 140 10.21 -1.97 26.80
C ILE A 140 9.30 -0.75 26.73
N GLU A 141 9.78 0.39 27.18
CA GLU A 141 9.01 1.64 27.24
C GLU A 141 9.37 2.60 26.12
N LEU A 142 10.54 2.44 25.49
CA LEU A 142 11.11 3.46 24.63
C LEU A 142 11.92 2.87 23.46
N PHE A 143 11.69 3.38 22.26
CA PHE A 143 12.70 3.33 21.20
C PHE A 143 13.55 4.59 21.28
N VAL A 144 14.88 4.41 21.37
CA VAL A 144 15.84 5.52 21.38
C VAL A 144 16.65 5.46 20.11
N PHE A 145 16.45 6.45 19.24
CA PHE A 145 17.14 6.56 17.97
C PHE A 145 18.50 7.24 18.15
N ASN A 146 19.54 6.63 17.57
CA ASN A 146 20.92 7.11 17.56
C ASN A 146 21.43 7.57 18.95
N PRO A 147 21.40 6.70 19.98
CA PRO A 147 21.87 7.06 21.31
C PRO A 147 23.34 7.51 21.30
N GLY A 148 23.66 8.54 22.12
CA GLY A 148 25.02 9.07 22.28
C GLY A 148 25.26 10.45 21.66
N GLN A 149 24.42 10.88 20.71
CA GLN A 149 24.51 12.21 20.08
C GLN A 149 23.38 13.13 20.57
N VAL A 150 22.31 13.25 19.79
CA VAL A 150 21.07 13.93 20.16
C VAL A 150 19.98 12.85 20.23
N PRO A 151 19.94 12.05 21.31
CA PRO A 151 18.99 10.95 21.39
C PRO A 151 17.58 11.53 21.34
N PHE A 152 16.78 10.97 20.43
CA PHE A 152 15.35 11.21 20.40
C PHE A 152 14.65 9.87 20.38
N GLY A 153 13.42 9.85 20.86
CA GLY A 153 12.72 8.59 21.05
C GLY A 153 11.26 8.80 21.34
N ALA A 154 10.52 7.72 21.17
CA ALA A 154 9.12 7.65 21.54
C ALA A 154 8.77 6.22 21.93
N ALA A 155 7.67 6.07 22.67
CA ALA A 155 7.18 4.75 23.03
C ALA A 155 6.88 3.92 21.76
N PRO A 156 7.08 2.59 21.78
CA PRO A 156 6.84 1.73 20.62
C PRO A 156 5.46 1.95 19.98
N THR A 157 4.40 2.06 20.78
CA THR A 157 3.04 2.33 20.28
C THR A 157 2.89 3.71 19.64
N VAL A 158 3.61 4.73 20.10
CA VAL A 158 3.62 6.07 19.49
C VAL A 158 4.30 6.00 18.11
N VAL A 159 5.46 5.35 18.01
CA VAL A 159 6.16 5.18 16.72
C VAL A 159 5.29 4.40 15.73
N ARG A 160 4.61 3.33 16.19
CA ARG A 160 3.65 2.58 15.37
C ARG A 160 2.49 3.45 14.88
N THR A 161 1.94 4.31 15.75
CA THR A 161 0.86 5.22 15.37
C THR A 161 1.33 6.21 14.31
N LEU A 162 2.51 6.81 14.49
CA LEU A 162 3.12 7.72 13.52
C LEU A 162 3.37 7.04 12.17
N ALA A 163 3.84 5.78 12.17
CA ALA A 163 4.05 4.99 10.95
C ALA A 163 2.75 4.72 10.19
N ARG A 164 1.68 4.37 10.90
CA ARG A 164 0.36 4.17 10.32
C ARG A 164 -0.19 5.46 9.70
N ASP A 165 -0.10 6.57 10.43
CA ASP A 165 -0.61 7.87 9.99
C ASP A 165 0.22 8.42 8.81
N PHE A 166 1.53 8.16 8.79
CA PHE A 166 2.39 8.41 7.65
C PHE A 166 1.97 7.59 6.42
N THR A 167 1.79 6.28 6.58
CA THR A 167 1.35 5.39 5.48
C THR A 167 -0.01 5.83 4.93
N ALA A 168 -0.96 6.22 5.79
CA ALA A 168 -2.25 6.76 5.37
C ALA A 168 -2.08 8.07 4.57
N THR A 169 -1.15 8.95 4.98
CA THR A 169 -0.84 10.20 4.26
C THR A 169 -0.13 9.94 2.93
N VAL A 170 0.82 9.02 2.88
CA VAL A 170 1.51 8.61 1.65
C VAL A 170 0.52 7.95 0.70
N THR A 171 -0.36 7.08 1.18
CA THR A 171 -1.43 6.46 0.38
C THR A 171 -2.39 7.51 -0.17
N GLN A 172 -2.73 8.56 0.60
CA GLN A 172 -3.54 9.69 0.11
C GLN A 172 -2.83 10.59 -0.90
N THR A 173 -1.48 10.64 -0.88
CA THR A 173 -0.68 11.47 -1.80
C THR A 173 -0.13 10.70 -3.00
N GLN A 174 -0.08 9.37 -2.92
CA GLN A 174 0.18 8.43 -4.01
C GLN A 174 -1.11 7.90 -4.65
N GLN A 175 -2.26 8.21 -4.07
CA GLN A 175 -3.50 8.24 -4.82
C GLN A 175 -3.20 9.14 -6.03
N PRO A 176 -3.33 8.64 -7.28
CA PRO A 176 -3.16 9.50 -8.44
C PRO A 176 -4.00 10.75 -8.19
N ALA A 177 -3.44 11.92 -8.51
CA ALA A 177 -4.18 13.18 -8.43
C ALA A 177 -5.61 12.89 -8.91
N PRO A 178 -6.66 13.25 -8.14
CA PRO A 178 -8.03 12.89 -8.50
C PRO A 178 -8.16 13.21 -9.98
N PRO A 179 -8.52 12.23 -10.83
CA PRO A 179 -8.54 12.46 -12.25
C PRO A 179 -9.38 13.71 -12.50
N PRO A 180 -9.03 14.53 -13.50
CA PRO A 180 -9.66 15.82 -13.70
C PRO A 180 -11.17 15.66 -13.63
N GLU A 181 -11.80 16.43 -12.75
CA GLU A 181 -13.25 16.39 -12.56
C GLU A 181 -13.92 16.57 -13.92
N THR A 182 -14.61 15.53 -14.37
CA THR A 182 -15.41 15.56 -15.58
C THR A 182 -16.74 16.25 -15.28
N GLU A 183 -17.41 16.74 -16.32
CA GLU A 183 -18.77 17.28 -16.18
C GLU A 183 -19.72 16.26 -15.52
N ILE A 184 -19.57 14.97 -15.84
CA ILE A 184 -20.36 13.90 -15.21
C ILE A 184 -20.05 13.77 -13.72
N ASP A 185 -18.81 13.98 -13.28
CA ASP A 185 -18.48 13.94 -11.84
C ASP A 185 -19.17 15.07 -11.08
N LEU A 186 -19.15 16.29 -11.64
CA LEU A 186 -19.83 17.44 -11.04
C LEU A 186 -21.34 17.22 -10.97
N LEU A 187 -21.93 16.66 -12.03
CA LEU A 187 -23.35 16.30 -12.07
C LEU A 187 -23.68 15.18 -11.06
N ALA A 188 -22.82 14.18 -10.90
CA ALA A 188 -23.03 13.09 -9.97
C ALA A 188 -22.92 13.54 -8.51
N VAL A 189 -21.96 14.42 -8.19
CA VAL A 189 -21.87 15.08 -6.88
C VAL A 189 -23.15 15.89 -6.61
N SER A 190 -23.57 16.72 -7.56
CA SER A 190 -24.77 17.55 -7.43
C SER A 190 -26.03 16.71 -7.23
N ALA A 191 -26.22 15.64 -8.02
CA ALA A 191 -27.35 14.72 -7.92
C ALA A 191 -27.39 13.99 -6.58
N ARG A 192 -26.23 13.65 -6.01
CA ARG A 192 -26.16 13.05 -4.67
C ARG A 192 -26.54 14.03 -3.57
N GLU A 193 -26.17 15.30 -3.70
CA GLU A 193 -26.55 16.35 -2.74
C GLU A 193 -28.03 16.77 -2.87
N HIS A 194 -28.62 16.59 -4.05
CA HIS A 194 -29.99 16.99 -4.39
C HIS A 194 -30.82 15.80 -4.87
N MET A 195 -30.95 14.77 -4.03
CA MET A 195 -31.62 13.50 -4.39
C MET A 195 -33.08 13.66 -4.84
N ASP A 196 -33.78 14.67 -4.31
CA ASP A 196 -35.20 14.93 -4.62
C ASP A 196 -35.39 15.88 -5.82
N ASP A 197 -34.31 16.45 -6.37
CA ASP A 197 -34.40 17.40 -7.49
C ASP A 197 -34.35 16.67 -8.84
N VAL A 198 -35.53 16.41 -9.40
CA VAL A 198 -35.70 15.71 -10.68
C VAL A 198 -34.87 16.32 -11.82
N PRO A 199 -34.82 17.65 -12.03
CA PRO A 199 -33.94 18.26 -13.03
C PRO A 199 -32.45 17.94 -12.83
N THR A 200 -31.94 17.97 -11.60
CA THR A 200 -30.54 17.62 -11.31
C THR A 200 -30.27 16.14 -11.58
N GLN A 201 -31.18 15.23 -11.19
CA GLN A 201 -31.06 13.81 -11.54
C GLN A 201 -31.07 13.59 -13.06
N ALA A 202 -31.99 14.25 -13.77
CA ALA A 202 -32.13 14.15 -15.22
C ALA A 202 -30.87 14.65 -15.95
N ALA A 203 -30.25 15.74 -15.49
CA ALA A 203 -29.04 16.28 -16.09
C ALA A 203 -27.86 15.29 -16.03
N LEU A 204 -27.66 14.61 -14.89
CA LEU A 204 -26.66 13.54 -14.78
C LEU A 204 -26.93 12.43 -15.80
N TRP A 205 -28.15 11.89 -15.82
CA TRP A 205 -28.46 10.76 -16.69
C TRP A 205 -28.45 11.14 -18.18
N GLN A 206 -28.83 12.36 -18.54
CA GLN A 206 -28.64 12.88 -19.90
C GLN A 206 -27.18 12.86 -20.33
N ALA A 207 -26.27 13.33 -19.47
CA ALA A 207 -24.84 13.29 -19.77
C ALA A 207 -24.31 11.86 -19.91
N VAL A 208 -24.75 10.94 -19.05
CA VAL A 208 -24.34 9.52 -19.08
C VAL A 208 -24.87 8.80 -20.32
N PHE A 209 -26.12 9.05 -20.73
CA PHE A 209 -26.68 8.49 -21.96
C PHE A 209 -26.10 9.11 -23.24
N ALA A 210 -25.57 10.34 -23.16
CA ALA A 210 -24.91 11.00 -24.28
C ALA A 210 -23.48 10.50 -24.55
N LEU A 211 -22.89 9.72 -23.63
CA LEU A 211 -21.58 9.08 -23.86
C LEU A 211 -21.63 8.20 -25.11
N GLU A 212 -20.55 8.19 -25.90
CA GLU A 212 -20.46 7.32 -27.08
C GLU A 212 -20.47 5.85 -26.66
N HIS A 213 -19.72 5.52 -25.61
CA HIS A 213 -19.58 4.16 -25.09
C HIS A 213 -19.60 4.17 -23.56
N TRP A 214 -20.16 3.11 -22.99
CA TRP A 214 -19.93 2.70 -21.61
C TRP A 214 -18.89 1.59 -21.60
N PHE A 215 -17.98 1.65 -20.64
CA PHE A 215 -16.87 0.69 -20.54
C PHE A 215 -17.14 -0.29 -19.40
N PHE A 216 -16.81 -1.56 -19.63
CA PHE A 216 -16.94 -2.62 -18.64
C PHE A 216 -15.65 -3.44 -18.60
N ILE A 217 -15.32 -3.94 -17.41
CA ILE A 217 -14.21 -4.88 -17.24
C ILE A 217 -14.70 -6.28 -17.63
N PRO A 218 -14.11 -6.95 -18.63
CA PRO A 218 -14.50 -8.30 -19.00
C PRO A 218 -14.06 -9.32 -17.94
N ARG A 219 -14.87 -10.36 -17.76
CA ARG A 219 -14.54 -11.57 -17.01
C ARG A 219 -14.84 -12.80 -17.86
N GLY A 220 -13.92 -13.77 -17.83
CA GLY A 220 -13.96 -14.96 -18.67
C GLY A 220 -13.20 -14.76 -19.98
N GLU A 221 -13.22 -15.77 -20.85
CA GLU A 221 -12.43 -15.79 -22.09
C GLU A 221 -13.31 -15.94 -23.35
N GLY A 222 -12.82 -15.43 -24.48
CA GLY A 222 -13.44 -15.59 -25.79
C GLY A 222 -14.89 -15.07 -25.86
N GLU A 223 -15.77 -15.84 -26.49
CA GLU A 223 -17.19 -15.48 -26.64
C GLU A 223 -17.99 -15.52 -25.31
N GLN A 224 -17.37 -15.94 -24.20
CA GLN A 224 -18.01 -16.00 -22.89
C GLN A 224 -17.67 -14.80 -21.99
N MET A 225 -16.97 -13.79 -22.51
CA MET A 225 -16.66 -12.58 -21.76
C MET A 225 -17.95 -11.88 -21.30
N LYS A 226 -18.06 -11.66 -19.98
CA LYS A 226 -19.18 -10.95 -19.34
C LYS A 226 -18.67 -9.74 -18.57
N PRO A 227 -19.47 -8.68 -18.41
CA PRO A 227 -19.11 -7.57 -17.51
C PRO A 227 -18.82 -8.07 -16.10
N TYR A 228 -17.82 -7.47 -15.46
CA TYR A 228 -17.54 -7.65 -14.04
C TYR A 228 -18.74 -7.20 -13.21
N ALA A 229 -19.10 -8.03 -12.24
CA ALA A 229 -20.18 -7.77 -11.31
C ALA A 229 -19.69 -8.03 -9.88
N GLU A 230 -20.22 -7.27 -8.93
CA GLU A 230 -19.90 -7.39 -7.52
C GLU A 230 -21.14 -7.27 -6.63
N GLN A 231 -20.96 -7.62 -5.35
CA GLN A 231 -22.00 -7.45 -4.35
C GLN A 231 -21.88 -6.06 -3.72
N THR A 232 -22.88 -5.21 -3.94
CA THR A 232 -22.99 -3.90 -3.26
C THR A 232 -23.99 -3.98 -2.10
N SER A 233 -24.05 -2.93 -1.28
CA SER A 233 -25.08 -2.77 -0.23
C SER A 233 -26.50 -2.68 -0.79
N ALA A 234 -26.65 -2.25 -2.05
CA ALA A 234 -27.94 -2.13 -2.72
C ALA A 234 -28.31 -3.40 -3.53
N GLY A 235 -27.36 -4.34 -3.71
CA GLY A 235 -27.58 -5.62 -4.38
C GLY A 235 -26.46 -6.00 -5.35
N PRO A 236 -26.58 -7.14 -6.05
CA PRO A 236 -25.66 -7.52 -7.12
C PRO A 236 -25.68 -6.46 -8.24
N ALA A 237 -24.51 -5.90 -8.53
CA ALA A 237 -24.35 -4.81 -9.47
C ALA A 237 -23.32 -5.14 -10.56
N ILE A 238 -23.60 -4.73 -11.79
CA ILE A 238 -22.57 -4.64 -12.84
C ILE A 238 -21.85 -3.31 -12.70
N ILE A 239 -20.52 -3.35 -12.75
CA ILE A 239 -19.69 -2.14 -12.69
C ILE A 239 -19.45 -1.61 -14.10
N ALA A 240 -19.86 -0.36 -14.32
CA ALA A 240 -19.71 0.36 -15.57
C ALA A 240 -18.82 1.59 -15.36
N PHE A 241 -18.20 2.07 -16.44
CA PHE A 241 -17.32 3.22 -16.40
C PHE A 241 -17.63 4.18 -17.53
N THR A 242 -17.49 5.48 -17.23
CA THR A 242 -17.71 6.55 -18.21
C THR A 242 -16.52 6.75 -19.14
N THR A 243 -15.34 6.28 -18.74
CA THR A 243 -14.11 6.35 -19.54
C THR A 243 -13.35 5.02 -19.48
N PRO A 244 -12.55 4.67 -20.51
CA PRO A 244 -11.75 3.45 -20.48
C PRO A 244 -10.66 3.53 -19.42
N GLN A 245 -10.09 4.72 -19.19
CA GLN A 245 -9.06 4.94 -18.18
C GLN A 245 -9.55 4.53 -16.78
N ARG A 246 -10.75 4.97 -16.38
CA ARG A 246 -11.33 4.61 -15.07
C ARG A 246 -11.58 3.11 -14.93
N ALA A 247 -11.98 2.45 -16.02
CA ALA A 247 -12.17 1.00 -16.02
C ALA A 247 -10.85 0.25 -15.81
N SER A 248 -9.79 0.66 -16.51
CA SER A 248 -8.45 0.06 -16.33
C SER A 248 -7.87 0.33 -14.94
N GLU A 249 -8.00 1.55 -14.41
CA GLU A 249 -7.55 1.92 -13.05
C GLU A 249 -8.28 1.08 -11.99
N TYR A 250 -9.59 0.92 -12.13
CA TYR A 250 -10.37 0.10 -11.22
C TYR A 250 -9.99 -1.38 -11.31
N ALA A 251 -9.79 -1.91 -12.52
CA ALA A 251 -9.32 -3.29 -12.72
C ALA A 251 -7.96 -3.53 -12.06
N GLN A 252 -7.03 -2.58 -12.19
CA GLN A 252 -5.71 -2.63 -11.53
C GLN A 252 -5.84 -2.62 -10.00
N SER A 253 -6.72 -1.77 -9.45
CA SER A 253 -6.93 -1.69 -8.00
C SER A 253 -7.50 -2.96 -7.37
N LEU A 254 -8.15 -3.80 -8.19
CA LEU A 254 -8.69 -5.10 -7.81
C LEU A 254 -7.74 -6.26 -8.15
N GLU A 255 -6.54 -5.96 -8.65
CA GLU A 255 -5.55 -6.95 -9.11
C GLU A 255 -6.14 -7.95 -10.13
N LEU A 256 -7.06 -7.49 -10.97
CA LEU A 256 -7.67 -8.34 -11.99
C LEU A 256 -6.70 -8.55 -13.15
N GLU A 257 -6.63 -9.77 -13.67
CA GLU A 257 -5.87 -10.05 -14.89
C GLU A 257 -6.52 -9.36 -16.11
N GLU A 258 -5.73 -9.11 -17.15
CA GLU A 258 -6.17 -8.49 -18.41
C GLU A 258 -6.74 -7.06 -18.29
N THR A 259 -6.14 -6.21 -17.44
CA THR A 259 -6.48 -4.78 -17.25
C THR A 259 -6.51 -3.93 -18.53
N ASP A 260 -5.89 -4.46 -19.60
CA ASP A 260 -5.72 -3.80 -20.89
C ASP A 260 -6.87 -4.13 -21.86
N LYS A 261 -7.75 -5.06 -21.50
CA LYS A 261 -8.91 -5.48 -22.29
C LYS A 261 -10.18 -4.93 -21.66
N LEU A 262 -10.84 -4.00 -22.33
CA LEU A 262 -12.11 -3.43 -21.89
C LEU A 262 -13.21 -3.71 -22.90
N LEU A 263 -14.43 -3.90 -22.40
CA LEU A 263 -15.63 -3.96 -23.23
C LEU A 263 -16.19 -2.55 -23.38
N GLY A 264 -15.93 -1.90 -24.51
CA GLY A 264 -16.60 -0.66 -24.88
C GLY A 264 -17.91 -0.96 -25.59
N ILE A 265 -19.05 -0.75 -24.90
CA ILE A 265 -20.38 -0.96 -25.47
C ILE A 265 -20.99 0.40 -25.79
N PRO A 266 -21.49 0.66 -27.01
CA PRO A 266 -22.19 1.90 -27.30
C PRO A 266 -23.33 2.13 -26.30
N SER A 267 -23.46 3.34 -25.75
CA SER A 267 -24.44 3.64 -24.68
C SER A 267 -25.87 3.23 -25.06
N ALA A 268 -26.26 3.48 -26.31
CA ALA A 268 -27.56 3.09 -26.87
C ALA A 268 -27.79 1.56 -26.88
N ALA A 269 -26.73 0.76 -26.96
CA ALA A 269 -26.80 -0.70 -26.91
C ALA A 269 -26.58 -1.25 -25.48
N ALA A 270 -25.93 -0.49 -24.60
CA ALA A 270 -25.55 -0.91 -23.26
C ALA A 270 -26.77 -1.25 -22.38
N ILE A 271 -27.87 -0.50 -22.50
CA ILE A 271 -29.12 -0.78 -21.76
C ILE A 271 -29.63 -2.19 -22.08
N GLY A 272 -29.74 -2.53 -23.37
CA GLY A 272 -30.19 -3.86 -23.81
C GLY A 272 -29.20 -4.98 -23.48
N ALA A 273 -27.91 -4.67 -23.38
CA ALA A 273 -26.90 -5.62 -22.91
C ALA A 273 -27.07 -5.91 -21.40
N LEU A 274 -27.30 -4.88 -20.58
CA LEU A 274 -27.48 -5.01 -19.13
C LEU A 274 -28.76 -5.78 -18.76
N GLU A 275 -29.84 -5.58 -19.52
CA GLU A 275 -31.11 -6.28 -19.30
C GLU A 275 -30.97 -7.82 -19.37
N GLN A 276 -30.01 -8.34 -20.15
CA GLN A 276 -29.76 -9.79 -20.27
C GLN A 276 -29.27 -10.43 -18.96
N PHE A 277 -28.77 -9.62 -18.01
CA PHE A 277 -28.27 -10.09 -16.72
C PHE A 277 -29.31 -10.03 -15.60
N THR A 278 -30.51 -9.51 -15.87
CA THR A 278 -31.59 -9.41 -14.88
C THR A 278 -32.06 -10.79 -14.40
N ASP A 279 -32.16 -11.76 -15.32
CA ASP A 279 -32.47 -13.17 -15.00
C ASP A 279 -31.37 -13.84 -14.15
N ALA A 280 -30.14 -13.34 -14.24
CA ALA A 280 -29.01 -13.77 -13.39
C ALA A 280 -28.99 -13.07 -12.02
N GLY A 281 -29.99 -12.23 -11.72
CA GLY A 281 -30.13 -11.54 -10.45
C GLY A 281 -29.42 -10.20 -10.34
N ILE A 282 -28.80 -9.70 -11.43
CA ILE A 282 -28.25 -8.35 -11.46
C ILE A 282 -29.41 -7.35 -11.42
N ARG A 283 -29.31 -6.37 -10.52
CA ARG A 283 -30.36 -5.36 -10.33
C ARG A 283 -29.88 -3.94 -10.54
N ILE A 284 -28.57 -3.73 -10.46
CA ILE A 284 -27.99 -2.40 -10.42
C ILE A 284 -26.89 -2.31 -11.47
N VAL A 285 -26.82 -1.16 -12.14
CA VAL A 285 -25.58 -0.72 -12.78
C VAL A 285 -24.97 0.36 -11.90
N HIS A 286 -23.69 0.20 -11.58
CA HIS A 286 -22.95 1.11 -10.71
C HIS A 286 -21.81 1.72 -11.53
N PHE A 287 -21.84 3.04 -11.68
CA PHE A 287 -20.87 3.79 -12.45
C PHE A 287 -19.74 4.32 -11.57
N ASP A 288 -18.53 4.20 -12.11
CA ASP A 288 -17.32 4.83 -11.60
C ASP A 288 -17.18 4.76 -10.07
N PRO A 289 -17.02 3.56 -9.47
CA PRO A 289 -17.09 3.40 -8.02
C PRO A 289 -16.04 4.22 -7.24
N GLN A 290 -14.92 4.53 -7.89
CA GLN A 290 -13.83 5.35 -7.35
C GLN A 290 -13.94 6.85 -7.71
N HIS A 291 -14.87 7.24 -8.59
CA HIS A 291 -14.98 8.61 -9.11
C HIS A 291 -16.44 9.08 -9.12
N ALA A 292 -16.81 9.92 -8.15
CA ALA A 292 -18.15 10.51 -8.03
C ALA A 292 -19.29 9.48 -8.20
N SER A 293 -19.10 8.28 -7.67
CA SER A 293 -19.98 7.10 -7.80
C SER A 293 -21.49 7.41 -7.80
N PHE A 294 -22.19 6.85 -8.78
CA PHE A 294 -23.65 6.87 -8.90
C PHE A 294 -24.16 5.54 -9.48
N PHE A 295 -25.45 5.25 -9.30
CA PHE A 295 -26.02 3.98 -9.73
C PHE A 295 -27.48 4.12 -10.15
N ALA A 296 -27.97 3.17 -10.94
CA ALA A 296 -29.39 3.04 -11.28
C ALA A 296 -29.85 1.59 -11.25
N PRO A 297 -31.14 1.36 -10.92
CA PRO A 297 -31.79 0.08 -11.17
C PRO A 297 -31.80 -0.25 -12.67
N VAL A 298 -31.37 -1.45 -13.05
CA VAL A 298 -31.31 -1.89 -14.45
C VAL A 298 -32.69 -1.88 -15.12
N ASP A 299 -33.74 -2.23 -14.37
CA ASP A 299 -35.13 -2.24 -14.83
C ASP A 299 -35.70 -0.83 -15.11
N ARG A 300 -35.06 0.22 -14.60
CA ARG A 300 -35.44 1.63 -14.84
C ARG A 300 -34.65 2.30 -15.94
N LEU A 301 -33.51 1.75 -16.34
CA LEU A 301 -32.59 2.40 -17.32
C LEU A 301 -33.28 2.76 -18.64
N ARG A 302 -34.16 1.88 -19.14
CA ARG A 302 -34.89 2.11 -20.39
C ARG A 302 -35.86 3.29 -20.31
N GLU A 303 -36.60 3.39 -19.20
CA GLU A 303 -37.50 4.51 -18.92
C GLU A 303 -36.71 5.81 -18.76
N MET A 304 -35.62 5.77 -17.98
CA MET A 304 -34.73 6.90 -17.76
C MET A 304 -34.11 7.41 -19.06
N HIS A 305 -33.70 6.51 -19.96
CA HIS A 305 -33.17 6.87 -21.27
C HIS A 305 -34.23 7.54 -22.15
N ALA A 306 -35.46 7.01 -22.17
CA ALA A 306 -36.56 7.61 -22.93
C ALA A 306 -36.87 9.03 -22.45
N HIS A 307 -36.89 9.24 -21.13
CA HIS A 307 -37.09 10.54 -20.50
C HIS A 307 -35.93 11.50 -20.81
N ALA A 308 -34.68 11.04 -20.65
CA ALA A 308 -33.48 11.84 -20.87
C ALA A 308 -33.33 12.31 -22.33
N THR A 309 -33.70 11.45 -23.30
CA THR A 309 -33.62 11.76 -24.74
C THR A 309 -34.85 12.47 -25.31
N GLY A 310 -35.87 12.73 -24.48
CA GLY A 310 -37.10 13.42 -24.90
C GLY A 310 -38.00 12.59 -25.82
N THR A 311 -37.89 11.26 -25.78
CA THR A 311 -38.65 10.37 -26.69
C THR A 311 -40.13 10.18 -26.26
N GLU A 312 -40.54 10.73 -25.12
CA GLU A 312 -41.93 10.60 -24.60
C GLU A 312 -42.95 11.63 -25.15
N ALA A 313 -42.56 12.57 -26.02
CA ALA A 313 -43.47 13.64 -26.47
C ALA A 313 -44.19 13.41 -27.83
N ALA A 314 -44.17 12.20 -28.41
CA ALA A 314 -44.72 11.95 -29.76
C ALA A 314 -45.88 10.95 -29.86
N GLN A 315 -46.44 10.44 -28.75
CA GLN A 315 -47.54 9.45 -28.82
C GLN A 315 -48.82 9.78 -28.01
N GLU A 316 -48.98 11.02 -27.51
CA GLU A 316 -50.25 11.48 -26.93
C GLU A 316 -50.72 12.81 -27.54
N THR A 317 -50.96 12.86 -28.85
CA THR A 317 -51.90 13.83 -29.44
C THR A 317 -52.51 13.31 -30.74
N GLU A 318 -53.15 12.14 -30.70
CA GLU A 318 -54.17 11.80 -31.71
C GLU A 318 -55.20 10.83 -31.13
N VAL A 319 -56.15 11.35 -30.35
CA VAL A 319 -57.55 10.88 -30.26
C VAL A 319 -58.46 12.07 -30.02
#